data_AF-A0A9W8M3H1-F1
#
_entry.id   AF-A0A9W8M3H1-F1
#
_cell.length_a   1.000
_cell.length_b   1.000
_cell.length_c   1.000
_cell.angle_alpha   90.00
_cell.angle_beta   90.00
_cell.angle_gamma   90.00
#
_symmetry.space_group_name_H-M   'P 1'
#
loop_
_entity.id
_entity.type
_entity.pdbx_description
1 polymer ?
#
loop_
_entity_poly.entity_id
_entity_poly.type
_entity_poly.pdbx_seq_one_letter_code
_entity_poly.pdbx_strand_id
1 'polypeptide(L)'
;MDDHGADLDSLPYIDKEYDDPAMRSQVLEMIQEEMGRMSPPAIPRSTSLFKNSELLRKEYERVKSGRPLPPFDIDRYKLEAPTEPNIDEWRWASDNAASQLEHQNIRLVNLELLQQFGANAWKLGNFQKERMLAAIEKATDGYRQTGVDLNKARKYEQVEAGVKLRDLESRWEEGVRQCIEIQVANCELLAEISKLEHGIANRTE
;
A
#
# COMPACT_ATOMS: atom_id res chain seq x y z
N MET A 1 -23.13 -25.78 4.79
CA MET A 1 -22.90 -24.32 4.79
C MET A 1 -21.85 -24.13 3.74
N ASP A 2 -22.32 -24.16 2.49
CA ASP A 2 -21.44 -24.06 1.33
C ASP A 2 -21.31 -22.57 1.06
N ASP A 3 -20.22 -22.02 1.57
CA ASP A 3 -19.77 -20.67 1.24
C ASP A 3 -19.30 -20.72 -0.22
N HIS A 4 -20.26 -20.68 -1.15
CA HIS A 4 -19.99 -20.28 -2.53
C HIS A 4 -19.78 -18.75 -2.54
N GLY A 5 -18.85 -18.25 -1.72
CA GLY A 5 -18.17 -17.03 -2.06
C GLY A 5 -17.64 -17.26 -3.46
N ALA A 6 -17.97 -16.37 -4.40
CA ALA A 6 -17.50 -16.50 -5.76
C ALA A 6 -15.98 -16.69 -5.69
N ASP A 7 -15.51 -17.92 -5.94
CA ASP A 7 -14.10 -18.23 -6.00
C ASP A 7 -13.59 -17.45 -7.20
N LEU A 8 -13.10 -16.23 -6.93
CA LEU A 8 -12.45 -15.38 -7.91
C LEU A 8 -11.12 -16.06 -8.24
N ASP A 9 -11.17 -16.98 -9.20
CA ASP A 9 -9.98 -17.58 -9.78
C ASP A 9 -9.42 -16.64 -10.85
N SER A 10 -8.21 -16.15 -10.60
CA SER A 10 -7.42 -15.40 -11.58
C SER A 10 -5.99 -15.90 -11.45
N LEU A 11 -5.35 -16.21 -12.58
CA LEU A 11 -4.04 -16.86 -12.60
C LEU A 11 -2.96 -15.92 -13.16
N PRO A 12 -2.51 -14.86 -12.44
CA PRO A 12 -1.54 -13.89 -12.93
C PRO A 12 -0.25 -14.47 -13.55
N TYR A 13 0.21 -15.65 -13.13
CA TYR A 13 1.42 -16.27 -13.70
C TYR A 13 1.17 -16.97 -15.06
N ILE A 14 -0.08 -17.25 -15.40
CA ILE A 14 -0.52 -17.91 -16.64
C ILE A 14 -1.18 -16.88 -17.58
N ASP A 15 -2.09 -16.06 -17.05
CA ASP A 15 -2.89 -15.07 -17.78
C ASP A 15 -2.09 -13.78 -18.05
N LYS A 16 -1.13 -13.87 -18.97
CA LYS A 16 -0.26 -12.73 -19.33
C LYS A 16 -0.95 -11.67 -20.21
N GLU A 17 -2.18 -11.91 -20.62
CA GLU A 17 -2.93 -10.99 -21.49
C GLU A 17 -3.20 -9.64 -20.80
N TYR A 18 -3.25 -9.62 -19.46
CA TYR A 18 -3.36 -8.38 -18.69
C TYR A 18 -2.14 -7.45 -18.81
N ASP A 19 -0.97 -7.97 -19.20
CA ASP A 19 0.23 -7.15 -19.42
C ASP A 19 0.09 -6.24 -20.66
N ASP A 20 -0.90 -6.51 -21.54
CA ASP A 20 -1.21 -5.64 -22.68
C ASP A 20 -1.88 -4.33 -22.23
N PRO A 21 -1.26 -3.15 -22.49
CA PRO A 21 -1.86 -1.86 -22.17
C PRO A 21 -3.24 -1.63 -22.80
N ALA A 22 -3.52 -2.18 -23.99
CA ALA A 22 -4.81 -2.02 -24.65
C ALA A 22 -5.94 -2.72 -23.89
N MET A 23 -5.73 -3.98 -23.50
CA MET A 23 -6.67 -4.74 -22.67
C MET A 23 -6.89 -4.04 -21.34
N ARG A 24 -5.81 -3.57 -20.69
CA ARG A 24 -5.92 -2.85 -19.42
C ARG A 24 -6.74 -1.57 -19.53
N SER A 25 -6.57 -0.80 -20.60
CA SER A 25 -7.36 0.41 -20.85
C SER A 25 -8.85 0.08 -20.99
N GLN A 26 -9.17 -0.95 -21.76
CA GLN A 26 -10.54 -1.38 -21.98
C GLN A 26 -11.21 -1.85 -20.68
N VAL A 27 -10.51 -2.65 -19.88
CA VAL A 27 -11.02 -3.12 -18.57
C VAL A 27 -11.22 -1.95 -17.62
N LEU A 28 -10.30 -0.97 -17.59
CA LEU A 28 -10.46 0.23 -16.76
C LEU A 28 -11.66 1.09 -17.16
N GLU A 29 -11.94 1.20 -18.46
CA GLU A 29 -13.13 1.89 -18.97
C GLU A 29 -14.41 1.19 -18.49
N MET A 30 -14.50 -0.13 -18.60
CA MET A 30 -15.64 -0.91 -18.08
C MET A 30 -15.81 -0.75 -16.57
N ILE A 31 -14.71 -0.76 -15.79
CA ILE A 31 -14.75 -0.51 -14.35
C ILE A 31 -15.30 0.89 -14.08
N GLN A 32 -14.87 1.90 -14.84
CA GLN A 32 -15.31 3.27 -14.64
C GLN A 32 -16.81 3.45 -14.97
N GLU A 33 -17.32 2.78 -16.00
CA GLU A 33 -18.75 2.76 -16.31
C GLU A 33 -19.57 2.16 -15.16
N GLU A 34 -19.13 1.03 -14.61
CA GLU A 34 -19.79 0.40 -13.46
C GLU A 34 -19.67 1.25 -12.19
N MET A 35 -18.51 1.86 -11.94
CA MET A 35 -18.34 2.83 -10.84
C MET A 35 -19.28 4.03 -10.97
N GLY A 36 -19.61 4.45 -12.20
CA GLY A 36 -20.60 5.50 -12.45
C GLY A 36 -22.04 5.08 -12.13
N ARG A 37 -22.35 3.79 -12.21
CA ARG A 37 -23.66 3.21 -11.84
C ARG A 37 -23.78 2.94 -10.35
N MET A 38 -22.65 2.73 -9.67
CA MET A 38 -22.59 2.48 -8.23
C MET A 38 -22.54 3.79 -7.44
N SER A 39 -23.23 3.82 -6.29
CA SER A 39 -23.01 4.90 -5.33
C SER A 39 -21.64 4.74 -4.68
N PRO A 40 -20.84 5.80 -4.53
CA PRO A 40 -19.56 5.70 -3.86
C PRO A 40 -19.74 5.17 -2.42
N PRO A 41 -18.86 4.28 -1.95
CA PRO A 41 -18.94 3.74 -0.61
C PRO A 41 -18.80 4.86 0.42
N ALA A 42 -19.50 4.72 1.55
CA ALA A 42 -19.42 5.68 2.63
C ALA A 42 -18.00 5.68 3.22
N ILE A 43 -17.20 6.69 2.87
CA ILE A 43 -15.87 6.87 3.45
C ILE A 43 -16.08 7.19 4.95
N PRO A 44 -15.42 6.48 5.88
CA PRO A 44 -15.58 6.76 7.30
C PRO A 44 -15.25 8.23 7.58
N ARG A 45 -16.15 8.89 8.33
CA ARG A 45 -16.02 10.31 8.66
C ARG A 45 -14.67 10.55 9.36
N SER A 46 -14.01 11.66 8.99
CA SER A 46 -12.74 12.10 9.58
C SER A 46 -12.79 11.96 11.10
N THR A 47 -11.92 11.11 11.63
CA THR A 47 -11.77 10.91 13.07
C THR A 47 -11.18 12.18 13.67
N SER A 48 -11.86 12.74 14.68
CA SER A 48 -11.29 13.83 15.47
C SER A 48 -10.05 13.32 16.20
N LEU A 49 -8.88 13.82 15.80
CA LEU A 49 -7.59 13.51 16.43
C LEU A 49 -7.49 14.25 17.77
N PHE A 50 -6.77 13.66 18.72
CA PHE A 50 -6.47 14.27 20.02
C PHE A 50 -7.69 14.59 20.91
N LYS A 51 -8.73 13.75 20.89
CA LYS A 51 -9.94 13.92 21.73
C LYS A 51 -9.65 14.16 23.21
N ASN A 52 -8.59 13.54 23.73
CA ASN A 52 -8.24 13.57 25.15
C ASN A 52 -7.29 14.72 25.53
N SER A 53 -6.81 15.49 24.56
CA SER A 53 -5.87 16.59 24.82
C SER A 53 -6.29 17.85 24.09
N GLU A 54 -6.84 18.79 24.85
CA GLU A 54 -7.27 20.08 24.32
C GLU A 54 -6.10 20.89 23.73
N LEU A 55 -4.92 20.80 24.34
CA LEU A 55 -3.71 21.46 23.84
C LEU A 55 -3.31 20.94 22.45
N LEU A 56 -3.25 19.61 22.28
CA LEU A 56 -2.90 19.02 21.00
C LEU A 56 -3.97 19.29 19.93
N ARG A 57 -5.24 19.34 20.32
CA ARG A 57 -6.33 19.72 19.41
C ARG A 57 -6.19 21.16 18.92
N LYS A 58 -5.91 22.12 19.82
CA LYS A 58 -5.67 23.53 19.45
C LYS A 58 -4.47 23.67 18.51
N GLU A 59 -3.38 22.97 18.78
CA GLU A 59 -2.22 22.95 17.90
C GLU A 59 -2.52 22.31 16.54
N TYR A 60 -3.27 21.22 16.52
CA TYR A 60 -3.72 20.59 15.28
C TYR A 60 -4.59 21.53 14.45
N GLU A 61 -5.52 22.27 15.07
CA GLU A 61 -6.35 23.29 14.41
C GLU A 61 -5.51 24.47 13.90
N ARG A 62 -4.50 24.92 14.65
CA ARG A 62 -3.54 25.95 14.22
C ARG A 62 -2.76 25.51 12.97
N VAL A 63 -2.20 24.30 12.99
CA VAL A 63 -1.46 23.73 11.86
C VAL A 63 -2.38 23.51 10.66
N LYS A 64 -3.58 22.98 10.87
CA LYS A 64 -4.60 22.79 9.83
C LYS A 64 -5.02 24.11 9.18
N SER A 65 -5.04 25.20 9.94
CA SER A 65 -5.32 26.55 9.44
C SER A 65 -4.08 27.26 8.86
N GLY A 66 -2.93 26.57 8.78
CA GLY A 66 -1.70 27.10 8.17
C GLY A 66 -1.05 28.23 8.97
N ARG A 67 -1.44 28.44 10.24
CA ARG A 67 -0.88 29.52 11.07
C ARG A 67 0.50 29.10 11.59
N PRO A 68 1.58 29.88 11.37
CA PRO A 68 2.90 29.56 11.91
C PRO A 68 2.91 29.65 13.44
N LEU A 69 3.90 29.02 14.06
CA LEU A 69 4.09 29.13 15.51
C LEU A 69 4.52 30.57 15.84
N PRO A 70 4.01 31.19 16.93
CA PRO A 70 4.57 32.44 17.41
C PRO A 70 6.08 32.32 17.62
N PRO A 71 6.88 33.34 17.26
CA PRO A 71 8.30 33.31 17.53
C PRO A 71 8.54 33.22 19.04
N PHE A 72 9.60 32.53 19.43
CA PHE A 72 10.04 32.51 20.82
C PHE A 72 10.50 33.91 21.23
N ASP A 73 10.23 34.28 22.47
CA ASP A 73 10.79 35.48 23.07
C ASP A 73 12.29 35.26 23.31
N ILE A 74 13.11 35.90 22.48
CA ILE A 74 14.58 35.86 22.57
C ILE A 74 15.09 36.99 23.45
N ASP A 75 14.28 38.02 23.71
CA ASP A 75 14.71 39.23 24.44
C ASP A 75 15.02 38.90 25.90
N ARG A 76 14.36 37.89 26.46
CA ARG A 76 14.71 37.32 27.78
C ARG A 76 16.16 36.85 27.90
N TYR A 77 16.80 36.44 26.80
CA TYR A 77 18.19 35.96 26.82
C TYR A 77 19.22 37.04 26.52
N LYS A 78 18.78 38.27 26.24
CA LYS A 78 19.67 39.40 25.97
C LYS A 78 20.00 40.13 27.28
N LEU A 79 21.23 40.62 27.38
CA LEU A 79 21.71 41.50 28.45
C LEU A 79 21.87 42.92 27.90
N GLU A 80 20.75 43.57 27.56
CA GLU A 80 20.77 44.96 27.12
C GLU A 80 20.61 45.88 28.32
N ALA A 81 21.41 46.95 28.37
CA ALA A 81 21.28 47.97 29.39
C ALA A 81 20.04 48.85 29.10
N PRO A 82 19.22 49.19 30.11
CA PRO A 82 18.13 50.15 29.93
C PRO A 82 18.66 51.48 29.37
N THR A 83 17.97 52.02 28.38
CA THR A 83 18.37 53.28 27.73
C THR A 83 17.91 54.51 28.53
N GLU A 84 16.82 54.37 29.29
CA GLU A 84 16.24 55.44 30.10
C GLU A 84 16.54 55.24 31.60
N PRO A 85 16.62 56.32 32.40
CA PRO A 85 16.85 56.24 33.84
C PRO A 85 15.56 55.87 34.60
N ASN A 86 14.88 54.81 34.17
CA ASN A 86 13.66 54.29 34.80
C ASN A 86 14.00 53.18 35.82
N ILE A 87 13.69 53.41 37.10
CA ILE A 87 14.07 52.51 38.20
C ILE A 87 13.56 51.07 37.99
N ASP A 88 12.36 50.91 37.43
CA ASP A 88 11.76 49.58 37.24
C ASP A 88 12.43 48.78 36.11
N GLU A 89 12.88 49.46 35.04
CA GLU A 89 13.65 48.83 33.96
C GLU A 89 15.04 48.39 34.44
N TRP A 90 15.69 49.20 35.29
CA TRP A 90 16.96 48.84 35.91
C TRP A 90 16.83 47.65 36.87
N ARG A 91 15.73 47.55 37.62
CA ARG A 91 15.44 46.36 38.45
C ARG A 91 15.25 45.12 37.59
N TRP A 92 14.44 45.20 36.55
CA TRP A 92 14.22 44.08 35.63
C TRP A 92 15.52 43.63 34.95
N ALA A 93 16.34 44.57 34.47
CA ALA A 93 17.63 44.26 33.86
C ALA A 93 18.61 43.60 34.85
N SER A 94 18.62 44.05 36.11
CA SER A 94 19.41 43.45 37.19
C SER A 94 18.96 42.03 37.51
N ASP A 95 17.65 41.80 37.66
CA ASP A 95 17.09 40.48 37.94
C ASP A 95 17.32 39.50 36.79
N ASN A 96 17.21 39.98 35.54
CA ASN A 96 17.56 39.22 34.35
C ASN A 96 19.06 38.87 34.34
N ALA A 97 19.94 39.82 34.63
CA ALA A 97 21.39 39.58 34.71
C ALA A 97 21.75 38.53 35.77
N ALA A 98 21.14 38.60 36.95
CA ALA A 98 21.31 37.58 37.99
C ALA A 98 20.82 36.20 37.52
N SER A 99 19.65 36.14 36.87
CA SER A 99 19.11 34.90 36.31
C SER A 99 20.01 34.30 35.23
N GLN A 100 20.58 35.14 34.34
CA GLN A 100 21.50 34.68 33.30
C GLN A 100 22.81 34.18 33.88
N LEU A 101 23.33 34.80 34.94
CA LEU A 101 24.52 34.32 35.64
C LEU A 101 24.33 32.89 36.17
N GLU A 102 23.20 32.63 36.84
CA GLU A 102 22.86 31.29 37.32
C GLU A 102 22.69 30.29 36.17
N HIS A 103 22.07 30.70 35.05
CA HIS A 103 21.98 29.86 33.86
C HIS A 103 23.37 29.52 33.28
N GLN A 104 24.32 30.46 33.27
CA GLN A 104 25.70 30.16 32.84
C GLN A 104 26.40 29.22 33.82
N ASN A 105 26.17 29.36 35.12
CA ASN A 105 26.73 28.47 36.13
C ASN A 105 26.22 27.02 35.93
N ILE A 106 24.91 26.84 35.76
CA ILE A 106 24.31 25.54 35.43
C ILE A 106 24.86 24.99 34.11
N ARG A 107 25.06 25.85 33.10
CA ARG A 107 25.63 25.45 31.81
C ARG A 107 27.05 24.92 31.98
N LEU A 108 27.89 25.54 32.81
CA LEU A 108 29.25 25.07 33.09
C LEU A 108 29.20 23.67 33.72
N VAL A 109 28.38 23.46 34.75
CA VAL A 109 28.19 22.14 35.38
C VAL A 109 27.73 21.10 34.35
N ASN A 110 26.76 21.43 33.49
CA ASN A 110 26.30 20.53 32.45
C ASN A 110 27.39 20.21 31.40
N LEU A 111 28.23 21.18 31.06
CA LEU A 111 29.36 20.97 30.14
C LEU A 111 30.44 20.10 30.76
N GLU A 112 30.72 20.24 32.06
CA GLU A 112 31.64 19.36 32.79
C GLU A 112 31.12 17.92 32.80
N LEU A 113 29.82 17.73 33.09
CA LEU A 113 29.18 16.42 33.02
C LEU A 113 29.21 15.83 31.61
N LEU A 114 28.95 16.66 30.59
CA LEU A 114 29.02 16.23 29.19
C LEU A 114 30.44 15.85 28.79
N GLN A 115 31.46 16.58 29.26
CA GLN A 115 32.86 16.28 28.99
C GLN A 115 33.26 14.93 29.61
N GLN A 116 32.77 14.65 30.83
CA GLN A 116 33.07 13.40 31.53
C GLN A 116 32.32 12.18 30.96
N PHE A 117 31.01 12.31 30.72
CA PHE A 117 30.14 11.17 30.40
C PHE A 117 29.60 11.15 28.97
N GLY A 118 29.65 12.28 28.26
CA GLY A 118 29.03 12.44 26.94
C GLY A 118 29.54 11.42 25.94
N ALA A 119 30.86 11.30 25.76
CA ALA A 119 31.43 10.38 24.78
C ALA A 119 30.97 8.92 25.01
N ASN A 120 30.90 8.48 26.27
CA ASN A 120 30.48 7.12 26.61
C ASN A 120 28.96 6.92 26.43
N ALA A 121 28.15 7.90 26.83
CA ALA A 121 26.70 7.87 26.63
C ALA A 121 26.34 7.83 25.13
N TRP A 122 27.04 8.62 24.31
CA TRP A 122 26.87 8.61 22.85
C TRP A 122 27.24 7.26 22.23
N LYS A 123 28.38 6.67 22.63
CA LYS A 123 28.78 5.33 22.16
C LYS A 123 27.75 4.26 22.53
N LEU A 124 27.24 4.27 23.76
CA LEU A 124 26.18 3.36 24.19
C LEU A 124 24.90 3.57 23.38
N GLY A 125 24.50 4.83 23.18
CA GLY A 125 23.34 5.18 22.37
C GLY A 125 23.48 4.78 20.90
N ASN A 126 24.69 4.77 20.34
CA ASN A 126 24.96 4.26 19.00
C ASN A 126 24.87 2.72 18.98
N PHE A 127 25.50 2.03 19.93
CA PHE A 127 25.41 0.58 20.04
C PHE A 127 23.97 0.08 20.15
N GLN A 128 23.12 0.75 20.94
CA GLN A 128 21.70 0.41 21.05
C GLN A 128 20.96 0.60 19.72
N LYS A 129 21.25 1.70 18.99
CA LYS A 129 20.65 1.96 17.67
C LYS A 129 21.11 0.94 16.62
N GLU A 130 22.38 0.58 16.60
CA GLU A 130 22.93 -0.45 15.71
C GLU A 130 22.24 -1.80 15.96
N ARG A 131 22.03 -2.18 17.23
CA ARG A 131 21.28 -3.40 17.56
C ARG A 131 19.82 -3.34 17.12
N MET A 132 19.17 -2.19 17.29
CA MET A 132 17.78 -2.01 16.85
C MET A 132 17.67 -2.07 15.33
N LEU A 133 18.61 -1.45 14.62
CA LEU A 133 18.70 -1.48 13.17
C LEU A 133 18.88 -2.92 12.68
N ALA A 134 19.84 -3.66 13.24
CA ALA A 134 20.07 -5.07 12.87
C ALA A 134 18.82 -5.95 13.11
N ALA A 135 18.04 -5.68 14.17
CA ALA A 135 16.80 -6.39 14.43
C ALA A 135 15.72 -6.09 13.38
N ILE A 136 15.59 -4.82 12.97
CA ILE A 136 14.65 -4.38 11.94
C ILE A 136 15.04 -4.95 10.57
N GLU A 137 16.33 -4.92 10.22
CA GLU A 137 16.85 -5.50 8.98
C GLU A 137 16.55 -7.00 8.93
N LYS A 138 16.86 -7.74 10.00
CA LYS A 138 16.55 -9.17 10.09
C LYS A 138 15.05 -9.46 9.93
N ALA A 139 14.19 -8.65 10.56
CA ALA A 139 12.74 -8.81 10.42
C ALA A 139 12.30 -8.54 8.98
N THR A 140 12.83 -7.49 8.36
CA THR A 140 12.55 -7.10 6.97
C THR A 140 12.98 -8.19 5.99
N ASP A 141 14.17 -8.76 6.16
CA ASP A 141 14.65 -9.89 5.37
C ASP A 141 13.78 -11.14 5.56
N GLY A 142 13.33 -11.39 6.80
CA GLY A 142 12.36 -12.44 7.10
C GLY A 142 11.06 -12.27 6.30
N TYR A 143 10.47 -11.07 6.32
CA TYR A 143 9.25 -10.78 5.56
C TYR A 143 9.46 -10.83 4.04
N ARG A 144 10.64 -10.41 3.56
CA ARG A 144 10.99 -10.52 2.15
C ARG A 144 11.06 -11.98 1.72
N GLN A 145 11.67 -12.83 2.55
CA GLN A 145 11.78 -14.25 2.28
C GLN A 145 10.42 -14.95 2.29
N THR A 146 9.56 -14.65 3.28
CA THR A 146 8.19 -15.21 3.30
C THR A 146 7.38 -14.77 2.08
N GLY A 147 7.51 -13.52 1.64
CA GLY A 147 6.89 -13.03 0.42
C GLY A 147 7.38 -13.75 -0.84
N VAL A 148 8.70 -14.01 -0.93
CA VAL A 148 9.29 -14.77 -2.04
C VAL A 148 8.80 -16.22 -2.03
N ASP A 149 8.74 -16.87 -0.87
CA ASP A 149 8.32 -18.27 -0.77
C ASP A 149 6.82 -18.44 -1.05
N LEU A 150 5.99 -17.49 -0.61
CA LEU A 150 4.58 -17.43 -0.98
C LEU A 150 4.39 -17.29 -2.50
N ASN A 151 5.14 -16.38 -3.13
CA ASN A 151 5.06 -16.18 -4.58
C ASN A 151 5.56 -17.41 -5.36
N LYS A 152 6.59 -18.11 -4.85
CA LYS A 152 7.01 -19.39 -5.43
C LYS A 152 5.90 -20.43 -5.34
N ALA A 153 5.31 -20.62 -4.15
CA ALA A 153 4.21 -21.57 -3.94
C ALA A 153 3.03 -21.29 -4.90
N ARG A 154 2.58 -20.02 -4.95
CA ARG A 154 1.54 -19.58 -5.90
C ARG A 154 1.91 -19.88 -7.34
N LYS A 155 3.15 -19.59 -7.76
CA LYS A 155 3.60 -19.89 -9.12
C LYS A 155 3.55 -21.39 -9.41
N TYR A 156 3.95 -22.24 -8.49
CA TYR A 156 3.87 -23.70 -8.68
C TYR A 156 2.41 -24.17 -8.84
N GLU A 157 1.52 -23.74 -7.95
CA GLU A 157 0.09 -24.08 -8.00
C GLU A 157 -0.56 -23.62 -9.32
N GLN A 158 -0.31 -22.37 -9.73
CA GLN A 158 -0.88 -21.83 -10.97
C GLN A 158 -0.31 -22.50 -12.22
N VAL A 159 0.97 -22.87 -12.22
CA VAL A 159 1.57 -23.62 -13.35
C VAL A 159 0.99 -25.02 -13.46
N GLU A 160 0.75 -25.70 -12.34
CA GLU A 160 0.09 -27.01 -12.35
C GLU A 160 -1.36 -26.91 -12.83
N ALA A 161 -2.12 -25.93 -12.34
CA ALA A 161 -3.47 -25.66 -12.78
C ALA A 161 -3.53 -25.31 -14.28
N GLY A 162 -2.60 -24.47 -14.76
CA GLY A 162 -2.51 -24.09 -16.17
C GLY A 162 -2.19 -25.26 -17.11
N VAL A 163 -1.48 -26.29 -16.64
CA VAL A 163 -1.31 -27.54 -17.41
C VAL A 163 -2.64 -28.28 -17.54
N LYS A 164 -3.40 -28.41 -16.44
CA LYS A 164 -4.72 -29.07 -16.44
C LYS A 164 -5.73 -28.31 -17.30
N LEU A 165 -5.73 -26.98 -17.25
CA LEU A 165 -6.61 -26.14 -18.07
C LEU A 165 -6.35 -26.35 -19.56
N ARG A 166 -5.08 -26.37 -19.99
CA ARG A 166 -4.73 -26.63 -21.40
C ARG A 166 -5.11 -28.04 -21.86
N ASP A 167 -4.98 -29.05 -21.01
CA ASP A 167 -5.43 -30.42 -21.32
C ASP A 167 -6.95 -30.47 -21.51
N LEU A 168 -7.70 -29.84 -20.60
CA LEU A 168 -9.16 -29.75 -20.69
C LEU A 168 -9.62 -28.95 -21.92
N GLU A 169 -8.95 -27.85 -22.24
CA GLU A 169 -9.20 -27.05 -23.43
C GLU A 169 -8.95 -27.86 -24.70
N SER A 170 -7.82 -28.57 -24.81
CA SER A 170 -7.52 -29.43 -25.96
C SER A 170 -8.56 -30.56 -26.12
N ARG A 171 -8.98 -31.19 -25.01
CA ARG A 171 -10.01 -32.24 -25.05
C ARG A 171 -11.38 -31.68 -25.44
N TRP A 172 -11.69 -30.46 -25.01
CA TRP A 172 -12.90 -29.77 -25.40
C TRP A 172 -12.88 -29.43 -26.89
N GLU A 173 -11.79 -28.86 -27.41
CA GLU A 173 -11.62 -28.57 -28.84
C GLU A 173 -11.74 -29.84 -29.70
N GLU A 174 -11.12 -30.94 -29.26
CA GLU A 174 -11.24 -32.23 -29.95
C GLU A 174 -12.68 -32.74 -29.93
N GLY A 175 -13.37 -32.67 -28.79
CA GLY A 175 -14.77 -33.06 -28.67
C GLY A 175 -15.68 -32.24 -29.59
N VAL A 176 -15.48 -30.92 -29.65
CA VAL A 176 -16.22 -30.03 -30.56
C VAL A 176 -15.93 -30.41 -32.02
N ARG A 177 -14.66 -30.65 -32.36
CA ARG A 177 -14.26 -31.09 -33.71
C ARG A 177 -14.92 -32.41 -34.10
N GLN A 178 -14.88 -33.41 -33.23
CA GLN A 178 -15.53 -34.70 -33.47
C GLN A 178 -17.05 -34.55 -33.66
N CYS A 179 -17.72 -33.71 -32.87
CA CYS A 179 -19.14 -33.43 -33.06
C CYS A 179 -19.42 -32.82 -34.44
N ILE A 180 -18.58 -31.87 -34.90
CA ILE A 180 -18.71 -31.27 -36.23
C ILE A 180 -18.46 -32.30 -37.32
N GLU A 181 -17.42 -33.12 -37.21
CA GLU A 181 -17.10 -34.19 -38.18
C GLU A 181 -18.26 -35.19 -38.31
N ILE A 182 -18.86 -35.61 -37.18
CA ILE A 182 -20.02 -36.51 -37.18
C ILE A 182 -21.23 -35.83 -37.83
N GLN A 183 -21.48 -34.54 -37.57
CA GLN A 183 -22.58 -33.81 -38.21
C GLN A 183 -22.39 -33.72 -39.73
N VAL A 184 -21.17 -33.46 -40.20
CA VAL A 184 -20.85 -33.42 -41.63
C VAL A 184 -21.05 -34.80 -42.27
N ALA A 185 -20.51 -35.87 -41.66
CA ALA A 185 -20.67 -37.24 -42.17
C ALA A 185 -22.15 -37.67 -42.23
N ASN A 186 -22.95 -37.31 -41.22
CA ASN A 186 -24.38 -37.58 -41.23
C ASN A 186 -25.11 -36.84 -42.36
N CYS A 187 -24.76 -35.58 -42.62
CA CYS A 187 -25.33 -34.82 -43.74
C CYS A 187 -24.97 -35.45 -45.10
N GLU A 188 -23.73 -35.90 -45.27
CA GLU A 188 -23.28 -36.57 -46.50
C GLU A 188 -24.02 -37.91 -46.71
N LEU A 189 -24.13 -38.73 -45.66
CA LEU A 189 -24.87 -39.99 -45.70
C LEU A 189 -26.36 -39.78 -46.00
N LEU A 190 -27.00 -38.77 -45.41
CA LEU A 190 -28.38 -38.41 -45.72
C LEU A 190 -28.55 -38.00 -47.18
N ALA A 191 -27.58 -37.26 -47.74
CA ALA A 191 -27.60 -36.89 -49.15
C ALA A 191 -27.42 -38.10 -50.07
N GLU A 192 -26.59 -39.08 -49.70
CA GLU A 192 -26.45 -40.35 -50.43
C GLU A 192 -27.72 -41.20 -50.37
N ILE A 193 -28.33 -41.33 -49.18
CA ILE A 193 -29.61 -42.04 -49.01
C ILE A 193 -30.69 -41.41 -49.89
N SER A 194 -30.81 -40.08 -49.89
CA SER A 194 -31.78 -39.37 -50.72
C SER A 194 -31.58 -39.62 -52.23
N LYS A 195 -30.32 -39.69 -52.68
CA LYS A 195 -29.98 -40.05 -54.08
C LYS A 195 -30.36 -41.49 -54.41
N LEU A 196 -30.10 -42.43 -53.50
CA LEU A 196 -30.44 -43.84 -53.69
C LEU A 196 -31.96 -44.06 -53.71
N GLU A 197 -32.71 -43.38 -52.83
CA GLU A 197 -34.18 -43.40 -52.81
C GLU A 197 -34.76 -42.88 -54.14
N HIS A 198 -34.25 -41.76 -54.66
CA HIS A 198 -34.62 -41.28 -56.01
C HIS A 198 -34.28 -42.29 -57.11
N GLY A 199 -33.12 -42.96 -57.03
CA GLY A 199 -32.71 -43.96 -58.00
C GLY A 199 -33.56 -45.24 -57.99
N ILE A 200 -34.08 -45.62 -56.82
CA ILE A 200 -35.01 -46.75 -56.67
C ILE A 200 -36.39 -46.36 -57.22
N ALA A 201 -36.88 -45.16 -56.89
CA ALA A 201 -38.17 -44.66 -57.39
C ALA A 201 -38.21 -44.65 -58.94
N ASN A 202 -37.12 -44.23 -59.58
CA ASN A 202 -36.99 -44.23 -61.05
C ASN A 202 -36.81 -45.62 -61.69
N ARG A 203 -36.56 -46.68 -60.91
CA ARG A 203 -36.49 -48.07 -61.41
C ARG A 203 -37.79 -48.84 -61.23
N THR A 204 -38.72 -48.31 -60.45
CA THR A 204 -40.03 -48.92 -60.17
C THR A 204 -41.16 -48.37 -61.04
N GLU A 205 -40.86 -47.42 -61.93
CA GLU A 205 -41.70 -47.01 -63.08
C GLU A 205 -41.22 -47.72 -64.36
#